data_AF-A0A3D4RK80-F1
#
_entry.id   AF-A0A3D4RK80-F1
#
_cell.length_a   1.000
_cell.length_b   1.000
_cell.length_c   1.000
_cell.angle_alpha   90.00
_cell.angle_beta   90.00
_cell.angle_gamma   90.00
#
_symmetry.space_group_name_H-M   'P 1'
#
loop_
_entity.id
_entity.type
_entity.pdbx_description
1 polymer ?
#
loop_
_entity_poly.entity_id
_entity_poly.type
_entity_poly.pdbx_seq_one_letter_code
_entity_poly.pdbx_strand_id
1 'polypeptide(L)'
;MADIKLNLCRTFHPVGQGLFCSERLNIEGQPNPINVVYDCGCFEPSREVRKQYYLQKTLSDKISDAFLDNAPIYCVFISHLHYDHISGLRELLKHSVKYLFLPQLSPALMLESVLYSRCYASVDGFNETLSLMQSLSENSEHIGDARIIQVIPNRNIDSEAETTAVDLLRVAAHANDSLGHEICNYRIRIGKYWEYVPFNYASSPQHEQLVERLQSVKELSHCFANGEVNFNALASAFANQNIVNMCKEIYKSVFSSENEYSMPVYSGPVSLKKIKCCCNDHRYCRWCDDCYRRHCYCYGACLYTGDFPASNPTLYGMMKNFYTRLGAWKRISLVQVPHHGSYYSHNADLLYVRAFCCYVCWNKKSISSSRL
;
A
#
# COMPACT_ATOMS: atom_id res chain seq x y z
N MET A 1 35.33 10.44 -0.84
CA MET A 1 34.51 9.47 -0.09
C MET A 1 34.51 8.17 -0.86
N ALA A 2 34.66 7.03 -0.20
CA ALA A 2 34.52 5.73 -0.83
C ALA A 2 33.07 5.52 -1.32
N ASP A 3 32.92 4.84 -2.46
CA ASP A 3 31.61 4.37 -2.92
C ASP A 3 31.11 3.28 -1.95
N ILE A 4 29.80 3.23 -1.69
CA ILE A 4 29.16 2.21 -0.84
C ILE A 4 28.25 1.37 -1.71
N LYS A 5 28.35 0.04 -1.61
CA LYS A 5 27.49 -0.88 -2.35
C LYS A 5 26.12 -1.03 -1.69
N LEU A 6 25.07 -0.89 -2.49
CA LEU A 6 23.69 -1.16 -2.12
C LEU A 6 23.12 -2.26 -3.02
N ASN A 7 22.62 -3.34 -2.43
CA ASN A 7 21.94 -4.41 -3.17
C ASN A 7 20.46 -4.42 -2.79
N LEU A 8 19.60 -4.04 -3.73
CA LEU A 8 18.15 -4.11 -3.62
C LEU A 8 17.66 -5.43 -4.20
N CYS A 9 16.91 -6.19 -3.41
CA CYS A 9 16.04 -7.26 -3.89
C CYS A 9 14.59 -6.82 -3.70
N ARG A 10 13.78 -6.92 -4.75
CA ARG A 10 12.34 -6.65 -4.70
C ARG A 10 11.60 -7.87 -5.23
N THR A 11 10.62 -8.33 -4.46
CA THR A 11 9.84 -9.52 -4.79
C THR A 11 8.36 -9.19 -4.77
N PHE A 12 7.71 -9.38 -5.91
CA PHE A 12 6.25 -9.45 -6.01
C PHE A 12 5.87 -10.91 -5.81
N HIS A 13 5.34 -11.24 -4.65
CA HIS A 13 5.06 -12.63 -4.28
C HIS A 13 3.82 -13.13 -5.03
N PRO A 14 3.85 -14.34 -5.61
CA PRO A 14 2.74 -14.89 -6.37
C PRO A 14 1.67 -15.43 -5.41
N VAL A 15 0.98 -14.53 -4.71
CA VAL A 15 0.02 -14.89 -3.67
C VAL A 15 -1.42 -14.99 -4.18
N GLY A 16 -1.77 -14.30 -5.27
CA GLY A 16 -3.14 -14.23 -5.80
C GLY A 16 -3.51 -12.80 -6.23
N GLN A 17 -4.79 -12.46 -6.22
CA GLN A 17 -5.23 -11.04 -6.24
C GLN A 17 -4.97 -10.45 -4.84
N GLY A 18 -4.79 -9.14 -4.65
CA GLY A 18 -4.54 -8.54 -3.33
C GLY A 18 -3.12 -8.08 -2.97
N LEU A 19 -2.10 -8.43 -3.78
CA LEU A 19 -0.71 -7.96 -3.68
C LEU A 19 0.02 -8.26 -2.34
N PHE A 20 1.17 -8.94 -2.46
CA PHE A 20 2.19 -8.95 -1.42
C PHE A 20 3.53 -8.62 -2.05
N CYS A 21 4.12 -7.49 -1.67
CA CYS A 21 5.43 -7.08 -2.16
C CYS A 21 6.40 -6.87 -0.99
N SER A 22 7.62 -7.40 -1.13
CA SER A 22 8.70 -7.13 -0.19
C SER A 22 9.94 -6.57 -0.87
N GLU A 23 10.63 -5.68 -0.16
CA GLU A 23 11.95 -5.17 -0.49
C GLU A 23 12.95 -5.54 0.60
N ARG A 24 14.16 -5.91 0.17
CA ARG A 24 15.31 -6.16 1.03
C ARG A 24 16.48 -5.35 0.52
N LEU A 25 16.92 -4.37 1.31
CA LEU A 25 18.08 -3.54 0.98
C LEU A 25 19.27 -3.93 1.86
N ASN A 26 20.28 -4.51 1.22
CA ASN A 26 21.57 -4.80 1.85
C ASN A 26 22.53 -3.64 1.58
N ILE A 27 23.05 -3.05 2.65
CA ILE A 27 23.94 -1.88 2.58
C ILE A 27 25.29 -2.31 3.12
N GLU A 28 26.34 -2.08 2.33
CA GLU A 28 27.70 -2.40 2.75
C GLU A 28 28.04 -1.68 4.08
N GLY A 29 28.56 -2.46 5.04
CA GLY A 29 28.86 -1.98 6.40
C GLY A 29 27.68 -2.00 7.37
N GLN A 30 26.46 -2.37 6.94
CA GLN A 30 25.33 -2.63 7.84
C GLN A 30 25.16 -4.13 8.09
N PRO A 31 24.94 -4.57 9.35
CA PRO A 31 24.89 -5.99 9.70
C PRO A 31 23.61 -6.68 9.23
N ASN A 32 22.48 -5.96 9.24
CA ASN A 32 21.17 -6.48 8.90
C ASN A 32 20.60 -5.75 7.68
N PRO A 33 19.86 -6.45 6.79
CA PRO A 33 19.14 -5.78 5.72
C PRO A 33 18.00 -4.91 6.26
N ILE A 34 17.66 -3.87 5.50
CA ILE A 34 16.42 -3.12 5.72
C ILE A 34 15.31 -3.83 4.94
N ASN A 35 14.39 -4.47 5.66
CA ASN A 35 13.19 -5.11 5.09
C ASN A 35 12.00 -4.14 5.09
N VAL A 36 11.31 -4.04 3.96
CA VAL A 36 10.11 -3.23 3.78
C VAL A 36 9.03 -4.02 3.05
N VAL A 37 7.78 -3.80 3.40
CA VAL A 37 6.60 -4.42 2.79
C VAL A 37 5.67 -3.35 2.21
N TYR A 38 5.09 -3.64 1.05
CA TYR A 38 3.99 -2.88 0.47
C TYR A 38 2.84 -3.84 0.15
N ASP A 39 1.73 -3.65 0.85
CA ASP A 39 0.59 -4.58 0.96
C ASP A 39 1.01 -6.00 1.35
N CYS A 40 0.07 -6.78 1.90
CA CYS A 40 0.37 -8.13 2.37
C CYS A 40 -0.86 -9.03 2.29
N GLY A 41 -1.65 -8.85 1.25
CA GLY A 41 -2.92 -9.52 1.15
C GLY A 41 -3.01 -10.51 -0.01
N CYS A 42 -4.01 -11.36 0.08
CA CYS A 42 -4.41 -12.27 -0.96
C CYS A 42 -5.92 -12.42 -0.96
N PHE A 43 -6.51 -12.46 -2.16
CA PHE A 43 -7.91 -12.68 -2.35
C PHE A 43 -8.19 -13.41 -3.65
N GLU A 44 -9.26 -14.19 -3.60
CA GLU A 44 -9.96 -14.68 -4.77
C GLU A 44 -11.46 -14.63 -4.44
N PRO A 45 -12.31 -14.03 -5.28
CA PRO A 45 -13.76 -13.93 -5.07
C PRO A 45 -14.52 -15.27 -4.98
N SER A 46 -13.81 -16.40 -5.04
CA SER A 46 -14.44 -17.72 -5.04
C SER A 46 -15.03 -18.03 -3.66
N ARG A 47 -16.27 -18.54 -3.64
CA ARG A 47 -16.94 -19.05 -2.43
C ARG A 47 -16.49 -20.46 -2.04
N GLU A 48 -15.49 -21.01 -2.71
CA GLU A 48 -15.01 -22.36 -2.41
C GLU A 48 -14.04 -22.29 -1.23
N VAL A 49 -14.54 -22.66 -0.05
CA VAL A 49 -13.80 -22.63 1.23
C VAL A 49 -12.41 -23.27 1.12
N ARG A 50 -12.29 -24.39 0.37
CA ARG A 50 -11.00 -25.06 0.17
C ARG A 50 -9.97 -24.16 -0.55
N LYS A 51 -10.37 -23.44 -1.60
CA LYS A 51 -9.48 -22.52 -2.31
C LYS A 51 -9.02 -21.37 -1.43
N GLN A 52 -9.95 -20.79 -0.67
CA GLN A 52 -9.64 -19.72 0.28
C GLN A 52 -8.61 -20.16 1.33
N TYR A 53 -8.78 -21.36 1.89
CA TYR A 53 -7.80 -21.95 2.82
C TYR A 53 -6.41 -22.09 2.18
N TYR A 54 -6.32 -22.62 0.95
CA TYR A 54 -5.03 -22.76 0.27
C TYR A 54 -4.38 -21.42 -0.07
N LEU A 55 -5.17 -20.40 -0.41
CA LEU A 55 -4.66 -19.05 -0.67
C LEU A 55 -4.10 -18.41 0.60
N GLN A 56 -4.84 -18.47 1.71
CA GLN A 56 -4.36 -17.97 3.00
C GLN A 56 -3.11 -18.73 3.46
N LYS A 57 -3.09 -20.07 3.31
CA LYS A 57 -1.91 -20.87 3.62
C LYS A 57 -0.71 -20.47 2.75
N THR A 58 -0.92 -20.30 1.44
CA THR A 58 0.13 -19.86 0.52
C THR A 58 0.67 -18.48 0.91
N LEU A 59 -0.21 -17.54 1.26
CA LEU A 59 0.19 -16.22 1.75
C LEU A 59 1.02 -16.32 3.04
N SER A 60 0.56 -17.12 4.00
CA SER A 60 1.28 -17.36 5.27
C SER A 60 2.67 -17.96 5.03
N ASP A 61 2.77 -18.99 4.19
CA ASP A 61 4.03 -19.62 3.81
C ASP A 61 4.97 -18.59 3.14
N LYS A 62 4.43 -17.75 2.24
CA LYS A 62 5.21 -16.69 1.57
C LYS A 62 5.69 -15.60 2.52
N ILE A 63 4.88 -15.21 3.50
CA ILE A 63 5.29 -14.23 4.53
C ILE A 63 6.43 -14.82 5.36
N SER A 64 6.30 -16.07 5.81
CA SER A 64 7.33 -16.76 6.59
C SER A 64 8.64 -16.90 5.79
N ASP A 65 8.56 -17.25 4.50
CA ASP A 65 9.73 -17.42 3.63
C ASP A 65 10.40 -16.08 3.23
N ALA A 66 9.66 -14.96 3.28
CA ALA A 66 10.13 -13.67 2.77
C ALA A 66 11.20 -13.03 3.66
N PHE A 67 11.25 -13.37 4.95
CA PHE A 67 12.12 -12.75 5.95
C PHE A 67 12.95 -13.81 6.67
N LEU A 68 14.18 -13.46 7.03
CA LEU A 68 14.99 -14.33 7.88
C LEU A 68 14.41 -14.33 9.30
N ASP A 69 14.58 -15.43 10.03
CA ASP A 69 14.14 -15.55 11.43
C ASP A 69 14.66 -14.38 12.26
N ASN A 70 13.76 -13.75 13.03
CA ASN A 70 14.03 -12.58 13.88
C ASN A 70 14.53 -11.32 13.16
N ALA A 71 14.59 -11.29 11.82
CA ALA A 71 14.94 -10.07 11.10
C ALA A 71 13.77 -9.07 11.18
N PRO A 72 13.99 -7.82 11.65
CA PRO A 72 12.92 -6.85 11.77
C PRO A 72 12.42 -6.41 10.38
N ILE A 73 11.14 -6.13 10.30
CA ILE A 73 10.50 -5.42 9.19
C ILE A 73 10.40 -3.96 9.60
N TYR A 74 11.13 -3.08 8.93
CA TYR A 74 11.22 -1.69 9.33
C TYR A 74 9.95 -0.92 8.97
N CYS A 75 9.41 -1.17 7.78
CA CYS A 75 8.21 -0.48 7.31
C CYS A 75 7.26 -1.47 6.64
N VAL A 76 6.00 -1.39 7.02
CA VAL A 76 4.89 -2.00 6.29
C VAL A 76 4.01 -0.86 5.82
N PHE A 77 3.87 -0.69 4.50
CA PHE A 77 2.92 0.24 3.91
C PHE A 77 1.69 -0.53 3.48
N ILE A 78 0.52 -0.12 3.97
CA ILE A 78 -0.77 -0.64 3.53
C ILE A 78 -1.43 0.42 2.65
N SER A 79 -1.73 0.08 1.41
CA SER A 79 -2.25 1.02 0.43
C SER A 79 -3.70 1.41 0.76
N HIS A 80 -4.52 0.45 1.18
CA HIS A 80 -5.88 0.63 1.67
C HIS A 80 -6.30 -0.59 2.52
N LEU A 81 -7.47 -0.54 3.15
CA LEU A 81 -7.86 -1.51 4.19
C LEU A 81 -8.81 -2.59 3.70
N HIS A 82 -8.98 -2.78 2.40
CA HIS A 82 -9.78 -3.90 1.92
C HIS A 82 -9.08 -5.22 2.20
N TYR A 83 -9.88 -6.25 2.51
CA TYR A 83 -9.37 -7.53 3.00
C TYR A 83 -8.34 -8.15 2.07
N ASP A 84 -8.49 -7.97 0.77
CA ASP A 84 -7.56 -8.45 -0.22
C ASP A 84 -6.16 -7.85 -0.12
N HIS A 85 -5.97 -6.69 0.51
CA HIS A 85 -4.67 -6.05 0.74
C HIS A 85 -4.12 -6.26 2.16
N ILE A 86 -4.98 -6.63 3.11
CA ILE A 86 -4.63 -6.75 4.54
C ILE A 86 -4.74 -8.17 5.11
N SER A 87 -5.21 -9.16 4.34
CA SER A 87 -5.48 -10.51 4.86
C SER A 87 -4.27 -11.21 5.50
N GLY A 88 -3.04 -10.86 5.10
CA GLY A 88 -1.81 -11.38 5.69
C GLY A 88 -1.22 -10.49 6.79
N LEU A 89 -1.82 -9.35 7.12
CA LEU A 89 -1.27 -8.40 8.09
C LEU A 89 -1.12 -9.05 9.47
N ARG A 90 -2.08 -9.88 9.90
CA ARG A 90 -1.99 -10.59 11.18
C ARG A 90 -0.81 -11.56 11.23
N GLU A 91 -0.53 -12.25 10.12
CA GLU A 91 0.65 -13.12 10.02
C GLU A 91 1.93 -12.30 10.03
N LEU A 92 1.96 -11.20 9.28
CA LEU A 92 3.10 -10.30 9.19
C LEU A 92 3.47 -9.70 10.55
N LEU A 93 2.47 -9.35 11.36
CA LEU A 93 2.65 -8.79 12.72
C LEU A 93 3.17 -9.81 13.75
N LYS A 94 3.31 -11.10 13.39
CA LYS A 94 4.08 -12.06 14.20
C LYS A 94 5.60 -11.82 14.09
N HIS A 95 6.05 -11.13 13.04
CA HIS A 95 7.42 -10.63 12.94
C HIS A 95 7.57 -9.30 13.68
N SER A 96 8.81 -8.92 14.01
CA SER A 96 9.08 -7.61 14.61
C SER A 96 8.91 -6.50 13.56
N VAL A 97 7.71 -5.94 13.47
CA VAL A 97 7.40 -4.78 12.64
C VAL A 97 7.66 -3.50 13.45
N LYS A 98 8.43 -2.56 12.88
CA LYS A 98 8.73 -1.27 13.55
C LYS A 98 7.65 -0.22 13.27
N TYR A 99 7.36 0.01 11.99
CA TYR A 99 6.35 0.98 11.57
C TYR A 99 5.33 0.35 10.64
N LEU A 100 4.05 0.55 10.96
CA LEU A 100 2.91 0.28 10.10
C LEU A 100 2.37 1.63 9.59
N PHE A 101 2.58 1.90 8.31
CA PHE A 101 2.07 3.09 7.63
C PHE A 101 0.69 2.80 7.04
N LEU A 102 -0.32 3.49 7.54
CA LEU A 102 -1.69 3.42 7.07
C LEU A 102 -2.09 4.75 6.41
N PRO A 103 -3.02 4.77 5.45
CA PRO A 103 -3.72 6.01 5.09
C PRO A 103 -4.42 6.56 6.34
N GLN A 104 -4.67 7.87 6.40
CA GLN A 104 -5.40 8.48 7.52
C GLN A 104 -6.70 7.74 7.78
N LEU A 105 -6.84 7.24 9.01
CA LEU A 105 -8.00 6.50 9.44
C LEU A 105 -9.12 7.48 9.75
N SER A 106 -10.32 7.16 9.27
CA SER A 106 -11.56 7.79 9.69
C SER A 106 -12.59 6.70 10.01
N PRO A 107 -13.58 6.96 10.88
CA PRO A 107 -14.65 6.01 11.14
C PRO A 107 -15.36 5.54 9.86
N ALA A 108 -15.53 6.44 8.89
CA ALA A 108 -16.13 6.14 7.60
C ALA A 108 -15.29 5.15 6.76
N LEU A 109 -13.97 5.35 6.72
CA LEU A 109 -13.05 4.46 5.99
C LEU A 109 -12.95 3.08 6.65
N MET A 110 -12.88 3.02 7.97
CA MET A 110 -12.88 1.75 8.70
C MET A 110 -14.21 0.99 8.52
N LEU A 111 -15.35 1.70 8.52
CA LEU A 111 -16.66 1.11 8.23
C LEU A 111 -16.74 0.56 6.81
N GLU A 112 -16.26 1.33 5.84
CA GLU A 112 -16.18 0.92 4.42
C GLU A 112 -15.40 -0.40 4.28
N SER A 113 -14.24 -0.51 4.93
CA SER A 113 -13.43 -1.74 4.94
C SER A 113 -14.18 -2.94 5.55
N VAL A 114 -14.86 -2.76 6.68
CA VAL A 114 -15.66 -3.83 7.31
C VAL A 114 -16.80 -4.28 6.40
N LEU A 115 -17.46 -3.33 5.72
CA LEU A 115 -18.53 -3.63 4.78
C LEU A 115 -18.01 -4.35 3.54
N TYR A 116 -16.92 -3.88 2.94
CA TYR A 116 -16.27 -4.56 1.83
C TYR A 116 -15.95 -6.01 2.20
N SER A 117 -15.31 -6.23 3.35
CA SER A 117 -14.99 -7.58 3.82
C SER A 117 -16.25 -8.43 4.02
N ARG A 118 -17.33 -7.87 4.58
CA ARG A 118 -18.62 -8.59 4.68
C ARG A 118 -19.26 -8.87 3.31
N CYS A 119 -18.98 -8.04 2.31
CA CYS A 119 -19.48 -8.18 0.95
C CYS A 119 -18.76 -9.31 0.21
N TYR A 120 -17.43 -9.33 0.30
CA TYR A 120 -16.55 -10.05 -0.62
C TYR A 120 -15.69 -11.12 0.05
N ALA A 121 -15.33 -10.97 1.33
CA ALA A 121 -14.49 -11.93 2.04
C ALA A 121 -15.27 -13.14 2.59
N SER A 122 -14.51 -14.12 3.09
CA SER A 122 -15.04 -15.24 3.87
C SER A 122 -15.56 -14.76 5.23
N VAL A 123 -16.26 -15.62 5.97
CA VAL A 123 -16.68 -15.31 7.35
C VAL A 123 -15.46 -15.02 8.23
N ASP A 124 -14.38 -15.80 8.08
CA ASP A 124 -13.14 -15.59 8.81
C ASP A 124 -12.48 -14.26 8.42
N GLY A 125 -12.42 -13.94 7.13
CA GLY A 125 -11.86 -12.67 6.66
C GLY A 125 -12.64 -11.45 7.13
N PHE A 126 -13.97 -11.56 7.20
CA PHE A 126 -14.83 -10.55 7.82
C PHE A 126 -14.49 -10.38 9.31
N ASN A 127 -14.40 -11.46 10.06
CA ASN A 127 -14.08 -11.41 11.49
C ASN A 127 -12.68 -10.84 11.75
N GLU A 128 -11.70 -11.18 10.91
CA GLU A 128 -10.34 -10.62 10.96
C GLU A 128 -10.34 -9.11 10.69
N THR A 129 -11.06 -8.67 9.65
CA THR A 129 -11.16 -7.26 9.31
C THR A 129 -11.84 -6.47 10.42
N LEU A 130 -12.96 -6.98 10.95
CA LEU A 130 -13.69 -6.37 12.06
C LEU A 130 -12.83 -6.25 13.32
N SER A 131 -12.12 -7.34 13.69
CA SER A 131 -11.21 -7.34 14.84
C SER A 131 -10.07 -6.34 14.66
N LEU A 132 -9.52 -6.22 13.45
CA LEU A 132 -8.48 -5.23 13.15
C LEU A 132 -9.02 -3.80 13.31
N MET A 133 -10.18 -3.47 12.72
CA MET A 133 -10.76 -2.13 12.84
C MET A 133 -11.12 -1.78 14.28
N GLN A 134 -11.56 -2.76 15.08
CA GLN A 134 -11.73 -2.56 16.52
C GLN A 134 -10.42 -2.17 17.21
N SER A 135 -9.35 -2.95 17.02
CA SER A 135 -8.05 -2.63 17.61
C SER A 135 -7.53 -1.26 17.19
N LEU A 136 -7.69 -0.89 15.92
CA LEU A 136 -7.30 0.43 15.41
C LEU A 136 -8.15 1.57 15.97
N SER A 137 -9.44 1.33 16.22
CA SER A 137 -10.34 2.31 16.85
C SER A 137 -10.04 2.52 18.33
N GLU A 138 -9.56 1.49 19.03
CA GLU A 138 -9.22 1.54 20.46
C GLU A 138 -7.81 2.10 20.70
N ASN A 139 -6.86 1.76 19.83
CA ASN A 139 -5.49 2.24 19.89
C ASN A 139 -4.99 2.58 18.50
N SER A 140 -5.04 3.87 18.17
CA SER A 140 -4.53 4.33 16.89
C SER A 140 -3.01 4.34 16.83
N GLU A 141 -2.28 4.32 17.95
CA GLU A 141 -0.82 4.49 17.98
C GLU A 141 -0.02 3.19 17.77
N HIS A 142 -0.57 2.05 18.18
CA HIS A 142 0.15 0.76 18.11
C HIS A 142 -0.79 -0.42 17.81
N ILE A 143 -0.25 -1.41 17.10
CA ILE A 143 -0.86 -2.74 16.97
C ILE A 143 0.20 -3.81 17.24
N GLY A 144 0.02 -4.55 18.33
CA GLY A 144 1.11 -5.36 18.88
C GLY A 144 2.32 -4.48 19.18
N ASP A 145 3.50 -4.88 18.69
CA ASP A 145 4.74 -4.10 18.82
C ASP A 145 4.94 -3.06 17.70
N ALA A 146 4.07 -3.08 16.68
CA ALA A 146 4.19 -2.17 15.54
C ALA A 146 3.64 -0.79 15.89
N ARG A 147 4.46 0.23 15.68
CA ARG A 147 4.01 1.62 15.80
C ARG A 147 3.25 2.03 14.55
N ILE A 148 2.04 2.52 14.73
CA ILE A 148 1.17 2.97 13.65
C ILE A 148 1.48 4.42 13.33
N ILE A 149 1.63 4.68 12.03
CA ILE A 149 1.85 6.00 11.47
C ILE A 149 0.77 6.25 10.42
N GLN A 150 -0.07 7.24 10.67
CA GLN A 150 -1.13 7.62 9.74
C GLN A 150 -0.60 8.66 8.74
N VAL A 151 -0.65 8.35 7.46
CA VAL A 151 -0.30 9.28 6.39
C VAL A 151 -1.50 10.14 6.09
N ILE A 152 -1.48 11.40 6.52
CA ILE A 152 -2.59 12.33 6.28
C ILE A 152 -2.56 12.82 4.82
N PRO A 153 -3.73 13.18 4.27
CA PRO A 153 -3.83 13.71 2.91
C PRO A 153 -2.82 14.83 2.68
N ASN A 154 -2.13 14.78 1.54
CA ASN A 154 -1.19 15.82 1.14
C ASN A 154 -1.94 17.16 0.94
N ARG A 155 -1.96 18.00 1.98
CA ARG A 155 -2.53 19.37 1.94
C ARG A 155 -1.47 20.35 1.45
N ASN A 156 -1.86 21.31 0.61
CA ASN A 156 -0.97 22.33 0.04
C ASN A 156 0.27 21.74 -0.64
N ILE A 157 0.09 21.07 -1.78
CA ILE A 157 1.19 20.60 -2.64
C ILE A 157 2.15 21.76 -2.99
N ASP A 158 1.66 23.01 -2.93
CA ASP A 158 2.36 24.28 -3.21
C ASP A 158 3.32 24.78 -2.11
N SER A 159 3.31 24.23 -0.89
CA SER A 159 4.32 24.60 0.11
C SER A 159 5.56 23.72 -0.02
N GLU A 160 6.72 24.36 -0.23
CA GLU A 160 8.04 23.75 -0.46
C GLU A 160 8.64 22.99 0.74
N ALA A 161 7.88 22.72 1.79
CA ALA A 161 8.42 22.11 3.00
C ALA A 161 8.64 20.60 2.82
N GLU A 162 9.76 20.24 2.17
CA GLU A 162 10.29 18.88 2.18
C GLU A 162 10.73 18.50 3.59
N THR A 163 9.94 17.70 4.30
CA THR A 163 10.31 17.21 5.64
C THR A 163 10.83 15.78 5.55
N THR A 164 12.11 15.59 5.86
CA THR A 164 12.64 14.25 6.15
C THR A 164 12.21 13.87 7.55
N ALA A 165 11.44 12.79 7.68
CA ALA A 165 10.80 12.46 8.93
C ALA A 165 11.49 11.34 9.69
N VAL A 166 12.05 10.37 8.96
CA VAL A 166 12.75 9.22 9.53
C VAL A 166 13.95 8.88 8.67
N ASP A 167 15.05 8.50 9.33
CA ASP A 167 16.16 7.78 8.71
C ASP A 167 16.25 6.37 9.34
N LEU A 168 15.92 5.35 8.56
CA LEU A 168 15.86 3.96 9.01
C LEU A 168 17.24 3.42 9.44
N LEU A 169 18.34 4.01 8.97
CA LEU A 169 19.68 3.65 9.49
C LEU A 169 19.86 4.10 10.94
N ARG A 170 19.24 5.21 11.34
CA ARG A 170 19.27 5.69 12.73
C ARG A 170 18.37 4.84 13.60
N VAL A 171 17.18 4.46 13.12
CA VAL A 171 16.26 3.54 13.81
C VAL A 171 16.92 2.17 14.02
N ALA A 172 17.64 1.66 13.02
CA ALA A 172 18.40 0.42 13.14
C ALA A 172 19.50 0.48 14.21
N ALA A 173 20.11 1.66 14.40
CA ALA A 173 21.22 1.86 15.33
C ALA A 173 20.78 2.25 16.76
N HIS A 174 19.64 2.95 16.90
CA HIS A 174 19.16 3.51 18.15
C HIS A 174 17.63 3.38 18.22
N ALA A 175 17.10 2.77 19.28
CA ALA A 175 15.67 2.45 19.44
C ALA A 175 14.73 3.66 19.62
N ASN A 176 15.23 4.90 19.54
CA ASN A 176 14.40 6.11 19.69
C ASN A 176 14.28 6.85 18.36
N ASP A 177 13.04 6.99 17.89
CA ASP A 177 12.67 7.89 16.80
C ASP A 177 11.79 9.04 17.33
N SER A 178 11.65 10.10 16.53
CA SER A 178 10.84 11.30 16.83
C SER A 178 9.63 11.42 15.90
N LEU A 179 9.27 10.36 15.19
CA LEU A 179 8.20 10.37 14.21
C LEU A 179 6.88 10.65 14.94
N GLY A 180 6.09 11.60 14.44
CA GLY A 180 4.74 11.83 14.93
C GLY A 180 3.80 10.69 14.55
N HIS A 181 2.69 10.55 15.28
CA HIS A 181 1.66 9.57 14.97
C HIS A 181 0.98 9.83 13.61
N GLU A 182 0.92 11.10 13.18
CA GLU A 182 0.41 11.54 11.88
C GLU A 182 1.51 12.23 11.07
N ILE A 183 1.54 11.97 9.75
CA ILE A 183 2.58 12.50 8.84
C ILE A 183 2.02 12.99 7.50
N CYS A 184 2.58 14.07 6.96
CA CYS A 184 2.19 14.65 5.66
C CYS A 184 3.41 15.08 4.85
N ASN A 185 3.47 14.78 3.55
CA ASN A 185 4.61 15.14 2.68
C ASN A 185 5.98 14.61 3.17
N TYR A 186 6.00 13.47 3.88
CA TYR A 186 7.20 12.96 4.54
C TYR A 186 8.01 12.00 3.67
N ARG A 187 9.34 12.05 3.85
CA ARG A 187 10.29 11.10 3.29
C ARG A 187 10.82 10.18 4.38
N ILE A 188 10.68 8.87 4.17
CA ILE A 188 11.31 7.83 4.98
C ILE A 188 12.61 7.46 4.29
N ARG A 189 13.75 7.90 4.82
CA ARG A 189 15.06 7.72 4.20
C ARG A 189 15.80 6.50 4.74
N ILE A 190 16.72 6.00 3.92
CA ILE A 190 17.80 5.11 4.32
C ILE A 190 19.09 5.88 4.01
N GLY A 191 19.59 6.59 5.02
CA GLY A 191 20.70 7.52 4.89
C GLY A 191 20.51 8.51 3.74
N LYS A 192 21.54 8.66 2.91
CA LYS A 192 21.52 9.53 1.72
C LYS A 192 21.24 8.79 0.41
N TYR A 193 20.88 7.50 0.49
CA TYR A 193 20.92 6.57 -0.65
C TYR A 193 19.53 6.29 -1.20
N TRP A 194 18.59 5.91 -0.34
CA TRP A 194 17.27 5.42 -0.71
C TRP A 194 16.18 6.10 0.11
N GLU A 195 14.96 6.14 -0.43
CA GLU A 195 13.80 6.66 0.27
C GLU A 195 12.50 6.00 -0.16
N TYR A 196 11.56 6.01 0.79
CA TYR A 196 10.15 5.73 0.59
C TYR A 196 9.36 7.01 0.78
N VAL A 197 8.43 7.28 -0.14
CA VAL A 197 7.59 8.47 -0.10
C VAL A 197 6.14 8.04 -0.34
N PRO A 198 5.31 7.92 0.71
CA PRO A 198 3.88 7.70 0.56
C PRO A 198 3.19 8.97 0.07
N PHE A 199 2.17 8.78 -0.76
CA PHE A 199 1.25 9.83 -1.21
C PHE A 199 -0.16 9.45 -0.80
N ASN A 200 -0.82 10.30 -0.02
CA ASN A 200 -2.22 10.14 0.35
C ASN A 200 -3.06 11.36 -0.08
N TYR A 201 -4.35 11.15 -0.28
CA TYR A 201 -5.30 12.20 -0.67
C TYR A 201 -6.55 12.09 0.19
N ALA A 202 -7.35 13.15 0.17
CA ALA A 202 -8.55 13.21 0.99
C ALA A 202 -9.52 12.10 0.58
N SER A 203 -10.16 11.49 1.58
CA SER A 203 -11.23 10.54 1.33
C SER A 203 -12.33 11.20 0.49
N SER A 204 -12.86 10.41 -0.42
CA SER A 204 -13.94 10.81 -1.29
C SER A 204 -15.24 11.08 -0.49
N PRO A 205 -16.07 12.07 -0.87
CA PRO A 205 -17.34 12.40 -0.19
C PRO A 205 -18.28 11.22 0.02
N GLN A 206 -18.16 10.18 -0.81
CA GLN A 206 -18.93 8.95 -0.72
C GLN A 206 -18.75 8.23 0.62
N HIS A 207 -17.58 8.34 1.28
CA HIS A 207 -17.39 7.75 2.61
C HIS A 207 -18.32 8.40 3.64
N GLU A 208 -18.50 9.72 3.59
CA GLU A 208 -19.44 10.43 4.47
C GLU A 208 -20.88 10.06 4.12
N GLN A 209 -21.23 10.02 2.83
CA GLN A 209 -22.56 9.59 2.37
C GLN A 209 -22.91 8.15 2.79
N LEU A 210 -21.92 7.26 2.84
CA LEU A 210 -22.09 5.88 3.32
C LEU A 210 -22.52 5.88 4.79
N VAL A 211 -21.82 6.64 5.64
CA VAL A 211 -22.13 6.76 7.07
C VAL A 211 -23.53 7.34 7.25
N GLU A 212 -23.85 8.44 6.56
CA GLU A 212 -25.17 9.08 6.64
C GLU A 212 -26.30 8.11 6.28
N ARG A 213 -26.16 7.37 5.17
CA ARG A 213 -27.17 6.40 4.73
C ARG A 213 -27.33 5.26 5.72
N LEU A 214 -26.25 4.69 6.24
CA LEU A 214 -26.31 3.59 7.20
C LEU A 214 -26.88 4.04 8.55
N GLN A 215 -26.52 5.25 9.01
CA GLN A 215 -27.05 5.82 10.24
C GLN A 215 -28.57 6.08 10.16
N SER A 216 -29.09 6.36 8.96
CA SER A 216 -30.54 6.53 8.73
C SER A 216 -31.34 5.23 8.81
N VAL A 217 -30.68 4.07 8.76
CA VAL A 217 -31.33 2.76 8.94
C VAL A 217 -31.62 2.56 10.42
N LYS A 218 -32.90 2.43 10.78
CA LYS A 218 -33.37 2.33 12.18
C LYS A 218 -32.60 1.26 12.96
N GLU A 219 -32.41 0.09 12.37
CA GLU A 219 -31.72 -1.05 12.95
C GLU A 219 -30.23 -0.82 13.18
N LEU A 220 -29.61 0.12 12.46
CA LEU A 220 -28.18 0.44 12.57
C LEU A 220 -27.90 1.75 13.28
N SER A 221 -28.90 2.61 13.48
CA SER A 221 -28.76 3.93 14.10
C SER A 221 -27.96 3.91 15.42
N HIS A 222 -28.16 2.88 16.25
CA HIS A 222 -27.47 2.68 17.52
C HIS A 222 -25.98 2.28 17.39
N CYS A 223 -25.53 1.91 16.19
CA CYS A 223 -24.13 1.65 15.88
C CYS A 223 -23.32 2.94 15.68
N PHE A 224 -23.98 4.09 15.61
CA PHE A 224 -23.36 5.39 15.36
C PHE A 224 -23.62 6.33 16.52
N ALA A 225 -22.56 6.92 17.08
CA ALA A 225 -22.67 7.90 18.16
C ALA A 225 -21.53 8.90 18.08
N ASN A 226 -21.83 10.21 18.22
CA ASN A 226 -20.83 11.29 18.27
C ASN A 226 -19.82 11.30 17.10
N GLY A 227 -20.23 10.87 15.91
CA GLY A 227 -19.35 10.78 14.73
C GLY A 227 -18.46 9.53 14.70
N GLU A 228 -18.60 8.63 15.67
CA GLU A 228 -17.89 7.35 15.74
C GLU A 228 -18.79 6.16 15.39
N VAL A 229 -18.14 5.05 15.06
CA VAL A 229 -18.78 3.77 14.74
C VAL A 229 -18.49 2.77 15.85
N ASN A 230 -19.54 2.22 16.47
CA ASN A 230 -19.43 1.14 17.42
C ASN A 230 -19.38 -0.21 16.67
N PHE A 231 -18.15 -0.69 16.44
CA PHE A 231 -17.92 -1.96 15.73
C PHE A 231 -18.49 -3.19 16.47
N ASN A 232 -18.64 -3.17 17.80
CA ASN A 232 -19.29 -4.26 18.55
C ASN A 232 -20.80 -4.33 18.26
N ALA A 233 -21.46 -3.17 18.24
CA ALA A 233 -22.87 -3.08 17.87
C ALA A 233 -23.08 -3.49 16.39
N LEU A 234 -22.19 -3.05 15.50
CA LEU A 234 -22.22 -3.42 14.09
C LEU A 234 -22.08 -4.94 13.89
N ALA A 235 -21.15 -5.57 14.60
CA ALA A 235 -20.95 -7.02 14.58
C ALA A 235 -22.23 -7.76 14.99
N SER A 236 -22.88 -7.28 16.06
CA SER A 236 -24.14 -7.85 16.55
C SER A 236 -25.26 -7.69 15.53
N ALA A 237 -25.36 -6.53 14.87
CA ALA A 237 -26.34 -6.30 13.82
C ALA A 237 -26.12 -7.22 12.60
N PHE A 238 -24.86 -7.53 12.28
CA PHE A 238 -24.51 -8.38 11.13
C PHE A 238 -24.78 -9.88 11.34
N ALA A 239 -25.20 -10.29 12.54
CA ALA A 239 -25.83 -11.59 12.75
C ALA A 239 -27.14 -11.74 11.95
N ASN A 240 -27.80 -10.62 11.60
CA ASN A 240 -28.98 -10.62 10.75
C ASN A 240 -28.60 -10.46 9.26
N GLN A 241 -28.85 -11.52 8.47
CA GLN A 241 -28.51 -11.52 7.05
C GLN A 241 -29.31 -10.49 6.23
N ASN A 242 -30.50 -10.07 6.67
CA ASN A 242 -31.27 -9.03 6.00
C ASN A 242 -30.60 -7.66 6.14
N ILE A 243 -30.04 -7.36 7.32
CA ILE A 243 -29.26 -6.14 7.55
C ILE A 243 -28.02 -6.16 6.66
N VAL A 244 -27.31 -7.29 6.61
CA VAL A 244 -26.13 -7.45 5.74
C VAL A 244 -26.48 -7.21 4.27
N ASN A 245 -27.59 -7.77 3.78
CA ASN A 245 -28.02 -7.57 2.40
C ASN A 245 -28.41 -6.10 2.15
N MET A 246 -29.06 -5.45 3.10
CA MET A 246 -29.37 -4.01 3.01
C MET A 246 -28.11 -3.16 2.93
N CYS A 247 -27.12 -3.41 3.79
CA CYS A 247 -25.84 -2.71 3.76
C CYS A 247 -25.11 -2.91 2.43
N LYS A 248 -25.17 -4.13 1.85
CA LYS A 248 -24.61 -4.43 0.52
C LYS A 248 -25.21 -3.55 -0.57
N GLU A 249 -26.52 -3.37 -0.56
CA GLU A 249 -27.20 -2.55 -1.57
C GLU A 249 -26.93 -1.05 -1.35
N ILE A 250 -26.85 -0.59 -0.09
CA ILE A 250 -26.42 0.78 0.22
C ILE A 250 -25.00 1.01 -0.29
N TYR A 251 -24.06 0.11 0.04
CA TYR A 251 -22.66 0.19 -0.38
C TYR A 251 -22.54 0.32 -1.90
N LYS A 252 -23.15 -0.60 -2.67
CA LYS A 252 -23.14 -0.55 -4.15
C LYS A 252 -23.80 0.70 -4.73
N SER A 253 -24.78 1.27 -4.02
CA SER A 253 -25.45 2.51 -4.46
C SER A 253 -24.59 3.76 -4.25
N VAL A 254 -23.65 3.70 -3.32
CA VAL A 254 -22.74 4.80 -2.96
C VAL A 254 -21.47 4.72 -3.79
N PHE A 255 -20.89 3.52 -3.93
CA PHE A 255 -19.64 3.29 -4.64
C PHE A 255 -19.90 2.71 -6.03
N SER A 256 -19.62 3.49 -7.08
CA SER A 256 -19.75 3.06 -8.48
C SER A 256 -18.54 2.30 -9.02
N SER A 257 -17.40 2.36 -8.32
CA SER A 257 -16.16 1.64 -8.63
C SER A 257 -15.57 1.08 -7.35
N GLU A 258 -14.92 -0.08 -7.41
CA GLU A 258 -14.58 -0.87 -6.22
C GLU A 258 -13.49 -0.26 -5.33
N ASN A 259 -12.85 0.87 -5.68
CA ASN A 259 -11.82 1.49 -4.84
C ASN A 259 -11.77 3.02 -4.99
N GLU A 260 -12.02 3.74 -3.90
CA GLU A 260 -11.98 5.21 -3.88
C GLU A 260 -10.77 5.81 -3.13
N TYR A 261 -9.99 4.97 -2.45
CA TYR A 261 -8.75 5.40 -1.79
C TYR A 261 -7.67 4.33 -1.92
N SER A 262 -6.43 4.77 -2.10
CA SER A 262 -5.25 3.92 -2.08
C SER A 262 -4.03 4.81 -1.95
N MET A 263 -3.01 4.40 -1.19
CA MET A 263 -1.82 5.18 -0.90
C MET A 263 -0.61 4.68 -1.71
N PRO A 264 -0.32 5.26 -2.90
CA PRO A 264 0.90 4.98 -3.64
C PRO A 264 2.15 5.27 -2.82
N VAL A 265 3.19 4.47 -3.04
CA VAL A 265 4.51 4.67 -2.42
C VAL A 265 5.59 4.63 -3.48
N TYR A 266 6.35 5.72 -3.60
CA TYR A 266 7.61 5.70 -4.32
C TYR A 266 8.67 5.02 -3.44
N SER A 267 9.37 4.01 -3.97
CA SER A 267 10.59 3.42 -3.41
C SER A 267 11.73 3.65 -4.39
N GLY A 268 12.73 4.44 -4.02
CA GLY A 268 13.79 4.76 -4.97
C GLY A 268 14.96 5.54 -4.41
N PRO A 269 15.96 5.82 -5.25
CA PRO A 269 17.18 6.47 -4.82
C PRO A 269 16.99 7.95 -4.55
N VAL A 270 17.44 8.51 -3.42
CA VAL A 270 17.24 9.94 -3.06
C VAL A 270 17.67 10.91 -4.17
N SER A 271 18.73 10.60 -4.90
CA SER A 271 19.21 11.40 -6.03
C SER A 271 20.00 10.56 -7.01
N LEU A 272 19.77 10.76 -8.32
CA LEU A 272 20.53 10.08 -9.37
C LEU A 272 22.01 10.49 -9.41
N LYS A 273 22.33 11.71 -8.93
CA LYS A 273 23.73 12.18 -8.86
C LYS A 273 24.59 11.38 -7.88
N LYS A 274 23.95 10.64 -6.96
CA LYS A 274 24.60 9.90 -5.89
C LYS A 274 24.68 8.39 -6.17
N ILE A 275 24.22 7.94 -7.34
CA ILE A 275 24.23 6.52 -7.70
C ILE A 275 25.02 6.30 -8.99
N LYS A 276 26.04 5.45 -8.88
CA LYS A 276 26.72 4.84 -10.02
C LYS A 276 26.05 3.49 -10.29
N CYS A 277 25.60 3.25 -11.52
CA CYS A 277 25.14 1.92 -11.94
C CYS A 277 26.32 0.94 -11.89
N CYS A 278 26.07 -0.33 -11.57
CA CYS A 278 27.07 -1.41 -11.66
C CYS A 278 27.60 -1.63 -13.09
N CYS A 279 26.94 -1.06 -14.09
CA CYS A 279 27.33 -1.06 -15.48
C CYS A 279 28.43 -0.03 -15.76
N ASN A 280 29.66 -0.31 -15.29
CA ASN A 280 30.83 0.55 -15.52
C ASN A 280 31.24 0.69 -17.01
N ASP A 281 30.70 -0.14 -17.92
CA ASP A 281 30.96 -0.04 -19.36
C ASP A 281 29.66 -0.30 -20.15
N HIS A 282 29.12 0.77 -20.75
CA HIS A 282 27.86 0.75 -21.50
C HIS A 282 28.00 0.19 -22.92
N ARG A 283 29.22 -0.14 -23.38
CA ARG A 283 29.48 -0.57 -24.76
C ARG A 283 28.84 -1.91 -25.16
N TYR A 284 28.39 -2.71 -24.19
CA TYR A 284 27.88 -4.07 -24.44
C TYR A 284 26.40 -4.27 -24.05
N CYS A 285 25.69 -3.23 -23.60
CA CYS A 285 24.26 -3.35 -23.34
C CYS A 285 23.49 -3.23 -24.67
N ARG A 286 23.09 -4.36 -25.25
CA ARG A 286 22.36 -4.44 -26.53
C ARG A 286 21.01 -3.70 -26.56
N TRP A 287 20.48 -3.32 -25.38
CA TRP A 287 19.27 -2.51 -25.22
C TRP A 287 19.54 -0.99 -25.09
N CYS A 288 20.81 -0.56 -25.18
CA CYS A 288 21.23 0.81 -24.93
C CYS A 288 21.49 1.68 -26.17
N ASP A 289 21.25 1.23 -27.40
CA ASP A 289 21.52 2.05 -28.60
C ASP A 289 20.68 3.36 -28.63
N ASP A 290 19.59 3.44 -27.85
CA ASP A 290 18.77 4.65 -27.69
C ASP A 290 18.99 5.38 -26.33
N CYS A 291 20.03 4.98 -25.59
CA CYS A 291 20.21 5.28 -24.16
C CYS A 291 21.27 6.36 -23.85
N TYR A 292 21.80 7.07 -24.86
CA TYR A 292 22.72 8.22 -24.67
C TYR A 292 22.14 9.35 -23.78
N ARG A 293 20.86 9.25 -23.37
CA ARG A 293 20.18 10.17 -22.43
C ARG A 293 19.26 9.49 -21.38
N ARG A 294 19.21 8.15 -21.25
CA ARG A 294 18.06 7.43 -20.62
C ARG A 294 18.40 6.38 -19.53
N HIS A 295 19.32 6.70 -18.63
CA HIS A 295 19.80 5.83 -17.53
C HIS A 295 18.76 5.40 -16.46
N CYS A 296 17.45 5.64 -16.62
CA CYS A 296 16.47 5.47 -15.53
C CYS A 296 16.28 4.01 -15.09
N TYR A 297 16.43 3.03 -15.98
CA TYR A 297 16.14 1.62 -15.70
C TYR A 297 17.09 0.95 -14.70
N CYS A 298 18.33 1.42 -14.59
CA CYS A 298 19.36 0.79 -13.76
C CYS A 298 19.22 1.07 -12.26
N TYR A 299 18.31 1.97 -11.88
CA TYR A 299 18.18 2.43 -10.49
C TYR A 299 17.21 1.61 -9.66
N GLY A 300 16.38 0.78 -10.30
CA GLY A 300 15.41 -0.08 -9.61
C GLY A 300 14.38 0.71 -8.78
N ALA A 301 14.13 1.98 -9.08
CA ALA A 301 13.10 2.75 -8.40
C ALA A 301 11.71 2.26 -8.83
N CYS A 302 10.81 2.05 -7.88
CA CYS A 302 9.46 1.56 -8.09
C CYS A 302 8.43 2.57 -7.59
N LEU A 303 7.34 2.73 -8.33
CA LEU A 303 6.11 3.31 -7.82
C LEU A 303 5.13 2.16 -7.56
N TYR A 304 4.87 1.89 -6.28
CA TYR A 304 3.76 1.06 -5.87
C TYR A 304 2.50 1.89 -5.88
N THR A 305 1.42 1.34 -6.40
CA THR A 305 0.17 2.07 -6.59
C THR A 305 -1.00 1.42 -5.86
N GLY A 306 -0.90 0.17 -5.41
CA GLY A 306 -2.01 -0.58 -4.84
C GLY A 306 -3.16 -0.59 -5.83
N ASP A 307 -4.28 0.00 -5.40
CA ASP A 307 -5.51 0.14 -6.18
C ASP A 307 -5.82 1.61 -6.52
N PHE A 308 -4.77 2.43 -6.61
CA PHE A 308 -4.90 3.85 -6.94
C PHE A 308 -5.75 4.08 -8.20
N PRO A 309 -6.79 4.93 -8.12
CA PRO A 309 -7.74 5.19 -9.21
C PRO A 309 -7.11 6.12 -10.25
N ALA A 310 -6.10 5.62 -10.97
CA ALA A 310 -5.33 6.41 -11.92
C ALA A 310 -6.16 6.92 -13.10
N SER A 311 -7.30 6.28 -13.38
CA SER A 311 -8.27 6.72 -14.38
C SER A 311 -8.95 8.05 -14.01
N ASN A 312 -8.96 8.45 -12.73
CA ASN A 312 -9.38 9.78 -12.32
C ASN A 312 -8.28 10.81 -12.66
N PRO A 313 -8.49 11.72 -13.63
CA PRO A 313 -7.44 12.62 -14.11
C PRO A 313 -6.96 13.61 -13.03
N THR A 314 -7.85 14.03 -12.13
CA THR A 314 -7.52 14.94 -11.04
C THR A 314 -6.58 14.27 -10.04
N LEU A 315 -6.93 13.07 -9.57
CA LEU A 315 -6.10 12.32 -8.61
C LEU A 315 -4.76 11.94 -9.24
N TYR A 316 -4.77 11.46 -10.49
CA TYR A 316 -3.54 11.18 -11.23
C TYR A 316 -2.64 12.42 -11.35
N GLY A 317 -3.21 13.57 -11.72
CA GLY A 317 -2.50 14.83 -11.81
C GLY A 317 -1.87 15.25 -10.48
N MET A 318 -2.60 15.11 -9.36
CA MET A 318 -2.08 15.40 -8.02
C MET A 318 -0.89 14.52 -7.66
N MET A 319 -1.02 13.19 -7.82
CA MET A 319 0.05 12.23 -7.55
C MET A 319 1.29 12.51 -8.40
N LYS A 320 1.10 12.70 -9.71
CA LYS A 320 2.18 12.99 -10.65
C LYS A 320 2.90 14.29 -10.30
N ASN A 321 2.16 15.35 -9.99
CA ASN A 321 2.72 16.64 -9.61
C ASN A 321 3.53 16.52 -8.31
N PHE A 322 2.99 15.83 -7.30
CA PHE A 322 3.67 15.57 -6.03
C PHE A 322 5.03 14.90 -6.25
N TYR A 323 5.06 13.75 -6.94
CA TYR A 323 6.33 13.05 -7.20
C TYR A 323 7.25 13.80 -8.17
N THR A 324 6.71 14.63 -9.07
CA THR A 324 7.52 15.45 -9.99
C THR A 324 8.27 16.55 -9.23
N ARG A 325 7.59 17.24 -8.31
CA ARG A 325 8.21 18.29 -7.47
C ARG A 325 9.32 17.74 -6.61
N LEU A 326 9.11 16.56 -6.03
CA LEU A 326 10.14 15.81 -5.30
C LEU A 326 11.29 15.29 -6.18
N GLY A 327 11.22 15.49 -7.50
CA GLY A 327 12.14 14.93 -8.48
C GLY A 327 12.12 13.40 -8.53
N ALA A 328 11.16 12.74 -7.86
CA ALA A 328 10.98 11.28 -7.80
C ALA A 328 10.43 10.74 -9.12
N TRP A 329 9.51 11.48 -9.77
CA TRP A 329 8.84 11.04 -10.98
C TRP A 329 9.80 10.61 -12.10
N LYS A 330 10.85 11.41 -12.34
CA LYS A 330 11.88 11.11 -13.35
C LYS A 330 12.82 9.95 -12.99
N ARG A 331 12.77 9.46 -11.75
CA ARG A 331 13.59 8.36 -11.24
C ARG A 331 12.86 7.02 -11.36
N ILE A 332 11.53 7.03 -11.46
CA ILE A 332 10.70 5.82 -11.51
C ILE A 332 11.11 4.98 -12.73
N SER A 333 11.40 3.72 -12.45
CA SER A 333 11.87 2.73 -13.43
C SER A 333 11.02 1.47 -13.45
N LEU A 334 10.16 1.30 -12.46
CA LEU A 334 9.19 0.24 -12.31
C LEU A 334 7.88 0.83 -11.80
N VAL A 335 6.75 0.40 -12.34
CA VAL A 335 5.42 0.76 -11.81
C VAL A 335 4.66 -0.53 -11.55
N GLN A 336 4.16 -0.73 -10.34
CA GLN A 336 3.13 -1.73 -10.09
C GLN A 336 1.81 -1.18 -10.63
N VAL A 337 1.20 -1.89 -11.58
CA VAL A 337 -0.03 -1.42 -12.23
C VAL A 337 -1.20 -1.51 -11.25
N PRO A 338 -2.02 -0.43 -11.11
CA PRO A 338 -3.11 -0.42 -10.14
C PRO A 338 -4.15 -1.53 -10.37
N HIS A 339 -4.82 -1.97 -9.29
CA HIS A 339 -6.05 -2.78 -9.35
C HIS A 339 -5.94 -3.97 -10.31
N HIS A 340 -4.81 -4.68 -10.23
CA HIS A 340 -4.50 -5.83 -11.08
C HIS A 340 -4.65 -5.56 -12.59
N GLY A 341 -4.28 -4.35 -13.05
CA GLY A 341 -4.36 -4.01 -14.47
C GLY A 341 -5.77 -3.92 -15.03
N SER A 342 -6.78 -3.73 -14.18
CA SER A 342 -8.16 -3.48 -14.61
C SER A 342 -8.22 -2.28 -15.55
N TYR A 343 -8.92 -2.45 -16.67
CA TYR A 343 -9.14 -1.38 -17.65
C TYR A 343 -9.75 -0.12 -17.02
N TYR A 344 -10.64 -0.30 -16.04
CA TYR A 344 -11.39 0.79 -15.40
C TYR A 344 -10.55 1.64 -14.44
N SER A 345 -9.44 1.10 -13.95
CA SER A 345 -8.52 1.80 -13.02
C SER A 345 -7.21 2.21 -13.71
N HIS A 346 -7.04 1.84 -14.98
CA HIS A 346 -5.83 2.08 -15.74
C HIS A 346 -5.79 3.49 -16.33
N ASN A 347 -4.59 4.08 -16.32
CA ASN A 347 -4.28 5.26 -17.11
C ASN A 347 -3.02 4.96 -17.94
N ALA A 348 -3.15 5.04 -19.26
CA ALA A 348 -2.04 4.77 -20.19
C ALA A 348 -0.84 5.68 -19.94
N ASP A 349 -1.05 6.87 -19.35
CA ASP A 349 0.02 7.78 -18.91
C ASP A 349 0.94 7.20 -17.84
N LEU A 350 0.51 6.16 -17.11
CA LEU A 350 1.38 5.40 -16.23
C LEU A 350 2.39 4.54 -17.02
N LEU A 351 2.04 4.08 -18.22
CA LEU A 351 2.93 3.33 -19.11
C LEU A 351 3.98 4.23 -19.78
N TYR A 352 3.72 5.54 -19.84
CA TYR A 352 4.65 6.55 -20.34
C TYR A 352 5.61 7.09 -19.25
N VAL A 353 5.41 6.69 -17.99
CA VAL A 353 6.52 6.70 -17.03
C VAL A 353 7.58 5.79 -17.64
N ARG A 354 8.80 6.28 -17.85
CA ARG A 354 9.88 5.56 -18.55
C ARG A 354 10.37 4.36 -17.72
N ALA A 355 9.50 3.38 -17.55
CA ALA A 355 9.54 2.35 -16.53
C ALA A 355 9.02 1.03 -17.11
N PHE A 356 9.54 -0.08 -16.58
CA PHE A 356 8.90 -1.38 -16.74
C PHE A 356 7.57 -1.39 -15.98
N CYS A 357 6.55 -2.02 -16.54
CA CYS A 357 5.27 -2.20 -15.87
C CYS A 357 5.21 -3.61 -15.29
N CYS A 358 4.98 -3.73 -13.98
CA CYS A 358 4.72 -4.99 -13.32
C CYS A 358 3.22 -5.19 -13.18
N TYR A 359 2.69 -6.14 -13.94
CA TYR A 359 1.33 -6.62 -13.80
C TYR A 359 1.33 -7.70 -12.73
N VAL A 360 0.70 -7.42 -11.59
CA VAL A 360 0.40 -8.44 -10.58
C VAL A 360 -1.02 -8.92 -10.85
N CYS A 361 -1.16 -9.81 -11.84
CA CYS A 361 -2.44 -10.36 -12.26
C CYS A 361 -2.36 -11.89 -12.29
N TRP A 362 -3.30 -12.56 -11.63
CA TRP A 362 -3.68 -13.92 -12.00
C TRP A 362 -5.11 -13.90 -12.53
N ASN A 363 -5.32 -13.58 -13.81
CA ASN A 363 -6.50 -14.03 -14.54
C ASN A 363 -6.35 -13.95 -16.07
N LYS A 364 -6.96 -14.93 -16.77
CA LYS A 364 -6.83 -15.25 -18.21
C LYS A 364 -7.31 -14.17 -19.20
N LYS A 365 -7.65 -12.98 -18.75
CA LYS A 365 -8.03 -11.82 -19.60
C LYS A 365 -7.20 -10.60 -19.23
N SER A 366 -5.88 -10.73 -19.26
CA SER A 366 -5.01 -9.56 -19.32
C SER A 366 -5.02 -8.99 -20.73
N ILE A 367 -4.76 -7.68 -20.81
CA ILE A 367 -4.56 -6.91 -22.04
C ILE A 367 -3.73 -7.74 -23.03
N SER A 368 -4.34 -8.11 -24.17
CA SER A 368 -3.58 -8.68 -25.27
C SER A 368 -2.52 -7.68 -25.66
N SER A 369 -1.26 -8.12 -25.70
CA SER A 369 -0.10 -7.39 -26.18
C SER A 369 -0.15 -7.13 -27.70
N SER A 370 -1.30 -6.72 -28.21
CA SER A 370 -1.54 -6.38 -29.62
C SER A 370 -1.63 -4.87 -29.78
N ARG A 371 -0.52 -4.19 -29.44
CA ARG A 371 -0.01 -2.91 -29.99
C ARG A 371 1.01 -2.35 -28.99
N LEU A 372 2.19 -2.97 -28.98
CA LEU A 372 3.45 -2.28 -28.73
C LEU A 372 3.97 -1.79 -30.08
#